data_AF-A0A3C1Q6K1-F1
#
_entry.id   AF-A0A3C1Q6K1-F1
#
_cell.length_a   1.000
_cell.length_b   1.000
_cell.length_c   1.000
_cell.angle_alpha   90.00
_cell.angle_beta   90.00
_cell.angle_gamma   90.00
#
_symmetry.space_group_name_H-M   'P 1'
#
loop_
_entity.id
_entity.type
_entity.pdbx_description
1 polymer ?
#
loop_
_entity_poly.entity_id
_entity_poly.type
_entity_poly.pdbx_seq_one_letter_code
_entity_poly.pdbx_strand_id
1 'polypeptide(L)'
;MHINIARFNRIARVSIAVLVLLTIPVRGFASSKQPPQGIVHVRTEADVTGDRIPDTILLVGNESELGGPFCQSHDVVVIDGATNKEMILALGDRSAGYPGSLLLGEIDGEGASEIIVSIPTGGSGGITNFFIASALDGNVRLLVDPEELAAGPELSMSSLDHYTLEVVDKARHGRTLLGLSKPEQPGEPDPYEAYYSESGTLLKPMDIFVDDVSGAELAPAAREGGPQQFVTYQKIWAIYHANSVGMVRTTWRYSDGELQIASVDVMPWLNPDAYATYLESIDSSDPARAVRQAVSDYKARFHKAPPAIREYAFAAFRDFHLGIARREAESLERLAGITEARSTDEILAAYARLPQIAADRNTSHAFGTAGLTTVYAGEGLWTVEPRPGFYSEQFGTMLPPSTVAFLELDDVERNTPWLVDGALVISIKELGRRTAEWEAFVEMNPYSLFSNEAKLRFNRAVSGLLLGTNNTPHYDSVTGLVRDEALKALSAHAQAYPGTISGKAAEEIVQILKKAPDAGNDAARREIKRIVEDAVYPGESA
;
A
#
# COMPACT_ATOMS: atom_id res chain seq x y z
N MET A 1 -70.02 18.67 -10.72
CA MET A 1 -69.91 20.07 -11.18
C MET A 1 -69.40 20.04 -12.62
N HIS A 2 -70.18 20.53 -13.60
CA HIS A 2 -69.68 20.80 -14.98
C HIS A 2 -68.67 21.98 -14.91
N ILE A 3 -67.69 22.24 -15.80
CA ILE A 3 -67.61 22.34 -17.28
C ILE A 3 -66.12 22.08 -17.67
N ASN A 4 -65.65 21.43 -18.75
CA ASN A 4 -66.19 20.82 -19.98
C ASN A 4 -66.14 21.65 -21.31
N ILE A 5 -65.16 21.35 -22.19
CA ILE A 5 -65.10 21.60 -23.66
C ILE A 5 -64.78 23.03 -24.19
N ALA A 6 -63.62 23.19 -24.88
CA ALA A 6 -63.53 23.41 -26.36
C ALA A 6 -62.26 24.15 -26.86
N ARG A 7 -61.63 23.63 -27.93
CA ARG A 7 -61.42 24.27 -29.28
C ARG A 7 -60.08 23.85 -29.94
N PHE A 8 -59.99 23.57 -31.25
CA PHE A 8 -61.02 23.21 -32.24
C PHE A 8 -60.39 22.56 -33.50
N ASN A 9 -61.07 21.52 -34.02
CA ASN A 9 -60.92 20.87 -35.33
C ASN A 9 -60.76 21.80 -36.56
N ARG A 10 -60.28 21.26 -37.70
CA ARG A 10 -61.12 20.85 -38.88
C ARG A 10 -60.30 20.24 -40.05
N ILE A 11 -60.61 18.99 -40.45
CA ILE A 11 -61.46 18.55 -41.61
C ILE A 11 -60.83 18.74 -43.01
N ALA A 12 -60.57 17.63 -43.70
CA ALA A 12 -61.16 17.30 -45.01
C ALA A 12 -61.02 15.79 -45.34
N ARG A 13 -62.00 15.20 -46.02
CA ARG A 13 -61.99 13.81 -46.51
C ARG A 13 -61.80 13.79 -48.04
N VAL A 14 -61.59 12.55 -48.54
CA VAL A 14 -61.98 12.00 -49.86
C VAL A 14 -60.80 11.76 -50.83
N SER A 15 -60.41 10.48 -50.99
CA SER A 15 -60.53 9.76 -52.28
C SER A 15 -60.11 8.29 -52.19
N ILE A 16 -60.87 7.48 -52.92
CA ILE A 16 -60.73 6.04 -53.17
C ILE A 16 -59.46 5.72 -53.98
N ALA A 17 -58.75 4.64 -53.64
CA ALA A 17 -58.42 3.53 -54.57
C ALA A 17 -57.47 2.50 -53.93
N VAL A 18 -57.80 1.21 -54.04
CA VAL A 18 -56.85 0.12 -53.82
C VAL A 18 -56.06 -0.10 -55.09
N LEU A 19 -54.72 -0.07 -55.02
CA LEU A 19 -53.87 -0.69 -56.02
C LEU A 19 -52.69 -1.37 -55.33
N VAL A 20 -52.69 -2.71 -55.36
CA VAL A 20 -51.57 -3.52 -54.90
C VAL A 20 -50.48 -3.51 -55.97
N LEU A 21 -49.27 -3.12 -55.60
CA LEU A 21 -48.06 -3.44 -56.35
C LEU A 21 -46.92 -3.75 -55.38
N LEU A 22 -46.26 -4.88 -55.59
CA LEU A 22 -45.14 -5.32 -54.76
C LEU A 22 -43.95 -4.38 -54.95
N THR A 23 -43.43 -3.84 -53.86
CA THR A 23 -42.01 -3.49 -53.73
C THR A 23 -41.47 -4.00 -52.41
N ILE A 24 -40.21 -4.42 -52.43
CA ILE A 24 -39.55 -5.22 -51.39
C ILE A 24 -39.28 -4.34 -50.15
N PRO A 25 -39.65 -4.76 -48.92
CA PRO A 25 -39.13 -4.12 -47.73
C PRO A 25 -37.63 -4.43 -47.65
N VAL A 26 -36.81 -3.41 -47.90
CA VAL A 26 -35.39 -3.41 -47.59
C VAL A 26 -35.22 -3.83 -46.14
N ARG A 27 -34.39 -4.85 -45.88
CA ARG A 27 -34.07 -5.27 -44.50
C ARG A 27 -33.63 -4.04 -43.72
N GLY A 28 -34.32 -3.76 -42.61
CA GLY A 28 -33.83 -2.76 -41.65
C GLY A 28 -32.42 -3.14 -41.25
N PHE A 29 -31.50 -2.18 -41.31
CA PHE A 29 -30.17 -2.36 -40.74
C PHE A 29 -30.37 -2.71 -39.26
N ALA A 30 -29.88 -3.89 -38.87
CA ALA A 30 -29.73 -4.19 -37.46
C ALA A 30 -28.84 -3.09 -36.87
N SER A 31 -29.30 -2.44 -35.81
CA SER A 31 -28.48 -1.48 -35.09
C SER A 31 -27.26 -2.24 -34.55
N SER A 32 -26.09 -2.00 -35.15
CA SER A 32 -24.84 -2.50 -34.61
C SER A 32 -24.64 -1.82 -33.26
N LYS A 33 -24.85 -2.55 -32.16
CA LYS A 33 -24.29 -2.16 -30.87
C LYS A 33 -22.77 -2.05 -31.07
N GLN A 34 -22.30 -0.83 -31.23
CA GLN A 34 -20.90 -0.51 -31.02
C GLN A 34 -20.61 -0.87 -29.56
N PRO A 35 -19.57 -1.67 -29.26
CA PRO A 35 -19.28 -2.04 -27.88
C PRO A 35 -19.00 -0.77 -27.07
N PRO A 36 -19.43 -0.69 -25.79
CA PRO A 36 -19.02 0.40 -24.92
C PRO A 36 -17.49 0.44 -24.86
N GLN A 37 -16.92 1.63 -24.92
CA GLN A 37 -15.48 1.82 -24.76
C GLN A 37 -15.14 1.58 -23.28
N GLY A 38 -14.41 0.50 -22.99
CA GLY A 38 -14.05 0.15 -21.61
C GLY A 38 -13.16 1.20 -20.94
N ILE A 39 -13.20 1.23 -19.62
CA ILE A 39 -12.44 2.16 -18.78
C ILE A 39 -11.03 1.59 -18.57
N VAL A 40 -9.98 2.36 -18.89
CA VAL A 40 -8.61 1.96 -18.56
C VAL A 40 -8.42 2.09 -17.05
N HIS A 41 -8.30 0.95 -16.35
CA HIS A 41 -8.01 0.89 -14.92
C HIS A 41 -6.51 1.08 -14.63
N VAL A 42 -5.65 0.49 -15.46
CA VAL A 42 -4.19 0.59 -15.35
C VAL A 42 -3.58 0.73 -16.74
N ARG A 43 -2.56 1.58 -16.85
CA ARG A 43 -1.61 1.61 -17.97
C ARG A 43 -0.19 1.48 -17.41
N THR A 44 0.60 0.59 -17.96
CA THR A 44 2.02 0.40 -17.62
C THR A 44 2.84 0.08 -18.88
N GLU A 45 4.16 0.11 -18.77
CA GLU A 45 5.10 -0.17 -19.86
C GLU A 45 6.21 -1.12 -19.40
N ALA A 46 6.45 -2.20 -20.16
CA ALA A 46 7.50 -3.20 -19.91
C ALA A 46 7.70 -4.10 -21.14
N ASP A 47 8.83 -4.80 -21.21
CA ASP A 47 9.04 -5.87 -22.18
C ASP A 47 8.25 -7.13 -21.76
N VAL A 48 7.17 -7.42 -22.48
CA VAL A 48 6.33 -8.64 -22.30
C VAL A 48 6.34 -9.54 -23.54
N THR A 49 7.00 -9.11 -24.62
CA THR A 49 7.16 -9.84 -25.87
C THR A 49 8.54 -10.47 -26.06
N GLY A 50 9.50 -10.15 -25.18
CA GLY A 50 10.85 -10.74 -25.12
C GLY A 50 11.88 -10.11 -26.07
N ASP A 51 11.56 -8.98 -26.70
CA ASP A 51 12.40 -8.34 -27.73
C ASP A 51 13.30 -7.21 -27.20
N ARG A 52 13.16 -6.87 -25.90
CA ARG A 52 13.84 -5.79 -25.17
C ARG A 52 13.40 -4.37 -25.52
N ILE A 53 12.24 -4.22 -26.15
CA ILE A 53 11.56 -2.94 -26.38
C ILE A 53 10.34 -2.88 -25.45
N PRO A 54 10.13 -1.80 -24.68
CA PRO A 54 8.96 -1.70 -23.81
C PRO A 54 7.65 -1.66 -24.61
N ASP A 55 6.77 -2.60 -24.32
CA ASP A 55 5.39 -2.67 -24.78
C ASP A 55 4.49 -1.79 -23.89
N THR A 56 3.33 -1.37 -24.39
CA THR A 56 2.28 -0.78 -23.53
C THR A 56 1.28 -1.86 -23.11
N ILE A 57 1.04 -1.99 -21.80
CA ILE A 57 0.05 -2.92 -21.24
C ILE A 57 -1.08 -2.10 -20.61
N LEU A 58 -2.32 -2.42 -20.98
CA LEU A 58 -3.55 -1.84 -20.44
C LEU A 58 -4.40 -2.91 -19.76
N LEU A 59 -4.93 -2.60 -18.57
CA LEU A 59 -6.07 -3.30 -18.00
C LEU A 59 -7.33 -2.48 -18.26
N VAL A 60 -8.26 -3.04 -19.03
CA VAL A 60 -9.49 -2.37 -19.45
C VAL A 60 -10.68 -3.02 -18.75
N GLY A 61 -11.44 -2.26 -17.96
CA GLY A 61 -12.68 -2.69 -17.35
C GLY A 61 -13.89 -2.41 -18.25
N ASN A 62 -14.69 -3.43 -18.52
CA ASN A 62 -15.94 -3.30 -19.25
C ASN A 62 -17.08 -2.99 -18.28
N GLU A 63 -17.71 -1.83 -18.45
CA GLU A 63 -18.79 -1.35 -17.57
C GLU A 63 -19.93 -2.37 -17.42
N SER A 64 -20.45 -2.52 -16.20
CA SER A 64 -21.65 -3.32 -15.94
C SER A 64 -22.93 -2.51 -16.14
N GLU A 65 -24.05 -3.18 -16.44
CA GLU A 65 -25.37 -2.53 -16.55
C GLU A 65 -25.86 -1.87 -15.23
N LEU A 66 -25.19 -2.14 -14.10
CA LEU A 66 -25.45 -1.54 -12.79
C LEU A 66 -24.87 -0.12 -12.66
N GLY A 67 -23.85 0.21 -13.45
CA GLY A 67 -23.07 1.45 -13.34
C GLY A 67 -22.19 1.53 -12.08
N GLY A 68 -21.42 2.61 -11.98
CA GLY A 68 -20.43 2.80 -10.92
C GLY A 68 -19.11 2.07 -11.21
N PRO A 69 -18.24 1.86 -10.19
CA PRO A 69 -16.90 1.32 -10.39
C PRO A 69 -16.85 -0.21 -10.64
N PHE A 70 -17.99 -0.91 -10.63
CA PHE A 70 -18.04 -2.35 -10.84
C PHE A 70 -18.13 -2.69 -12.33
N CYS A 71 -17.15 -3.44 -12.83
CA CYS A 71 -17.07 -3.92 -14.20
C CYS A 71 -17.57 -5.37 -14.30
N GLN A 72 -18.28 -5.69 -15.39
CA GLN A 72 -18.81 -7.03 -15.64
C GLN A 72 -17.75 -8.01 -16.17
N SER A 73 -16.69 -7.47 -16.80
CA SER A 73 -15.52 -8.22 -17.25
C SER A 73 -14.35 -7.25 -17.45
N HIS A 74 -13.17 -7.80 -17.72
CA HIS A 74 -11.95 -7.07 -18.01
C HIS A 74 -11.22 -7.68 -19.21
N ASP A 75 -10.48 -6.86 -19.92
CA ASP A 75 -9.57 -7.26 -21.01
C ASP A 75 -8.15 -6.79 -20.69
N VAL A 76 -7.15 -7.62 -21.04
CA VAL A 76 -5.74 -7.22 -21.10
C VAL A 76 -5.42 -6.87 -22.55
N VAL A 77 -4.94 -5.64 -22.77
CA VAL A 77 -4.48 -5.17 -24.09
C VAL A 77 -2.98 -4.93 -24.02
N VAL A 78 -2.23 -5.60 -24.89
CA VAL A 78 -0.80 -5.38 -25.10
C VAL A 78 -0.60 -4.74 -26.47
N ILE A 79 0.14 -3.63 -26.51
CA ILE A 79 0.56 -2.95 -27.73
C ILE A 79 2.07 -3.11 -27.83
N ASP A 80 2.49 -3.94 -28.77
CA ASP A 80 3.88 -4.27 -29.08
C ASP A 80 4.67 -2.98 -29.41
N GLY A 81 5.74 -2.72 -28.67
CA GLY A 81 6.53 -1.49 -28.78
C GLY A 81 7.35 -1.37 -30.08
N ALA A 82 7.69 -2.50 -30.69
CA ALA A 82 8.49 -2.58 -31.91
C ALA A 82 7.64 -2.54 -33.19
N THR A 83 6.48 -3.21 -33.17
CA THR A 83 5.63 -3.41 -34.36
C THR A 83 4.33 -2.60 -34.32
N ASN A 84 3.94 -2.04 -33.15
CA ASN A 84 2.63 -1.44 -32.89
C ASN A 84 1.46 -2.43 -33.09
N LYS A 85 1.71 -3.74 -33.01
CA LYS A 85 0.66 -4.77 -33.05
C LYS A 85 -0.11 -4.77 -31.73
N GLU A 86 -1.42 -4.62 -31.83
CA GLU A 86 -2.34 -4.79 -30.69
C GLU A 86 -2.69 -6.27 -30.51
N MET A 87 -2.67 -6.74 -29.26
CA MET A 87 -3.01 -8.09 -28.84
C MET A 87 -3.94 -8.01 -27.64
N ILE A 88 -5.08 -8.70 -27.70
CA ILE A 88 -6.14 -8.60 -26.68
C ILE A 88 -6.43 -9.99 -26.12
N LEU A 89 -6.44 -10.11 -24.79
CA LEU A 89 -6.96 -11.26 -24.05
C LEU A 89 -8.17 -10.81 -23.23
N ALA A 90 -9.35 -11.35 -23.57
CA ALA A 90 -10.54 -11.18 -22.75
C ALA A 90 -10.50 -12.14 -21.56
N LEU A 91 -10.62 -11.61 -20.33
CA LEU A 91 -10.56 -12.41 -19.09
C LEU A 91 -11.91 -13.05 -18.73
N GLY A 92 -12.97 -12.70 -19.45
CA GLY A 92 -14.32 -13.30 -19.32
C GLY A 92 -15.02 -12.98 -18.00
N ASP A 93 -16.18 -13.61 -17.77
CA ASP A 93 -17.09 -13.27 -16.68
C ASP A 93 -16.49 -13.48 -15.27
N ARG A 94 -15.47 -14.35 -15.11
CA ARG A 94 -14.74 -14.50 -13.84
C ARG A 94 -14.00 -13.21 -13.45
N SER A 95 -13.71 -12.33 -14.40
CA SER A 95 -13.12 -11.01 -14.12
C SER A 95 -14.15 -9.94 -13.72
N ALA A 96 -15.41 -10.30 -13.46
CA ALA A 96 -16.37 -9.37 -12.86
C ALA A 96 -15.90 -8.89 -11.48
N GLY A 97 -15.84 -7.57 -11.27
CA GLY A 97 -15.28 -7.00 -10.05
C GLY A 97 -15.04 -5.49 -10.10
N TYR A 98 -14.37 -4.99 -9.06
CA TYR A 98 -13.96 -3.59 -8.91
C TYR A 98 -12.66 -3.31 -9.70
N PRO A 99 -12.20 -2.04 -9.79
CA PRO A 99 -11.03 -1.70 -10.58
C PRO A 99 -9.80 -2.49 -10.12
N GLY A 100 -9.22 -3.23 -11.05
CA GLY A 100 -8.11 -4.13 -10.79
C GLY A 100 -6.73 -3.47 -10.86
N SER A 101 -5.71 -4.25 -10.56
CA SER A 101 -4.30 -3.87 -10.65
C SER A 101 -3.50 -4.82 -11.56
N LEU A 102 -2.34 -4.34 -12.02
CA LEU A 102 -1.33 -5.13 -12.74
C LEU A 102 -0.05 -5.21 -11.91
N LEU A 103 0.55 -6.40 -11.89
CA LEU A 103 1.92 -6.65 -11.47
C LEU A 103 2.63 -7.36 -12.63
N LEU A 104 3.92 -7.07 -12.82
CA LEU A 104 4.74 -7.63 -13.89
C LEU A 104 5.98 -8.30 -13.30
N GLY A 105 6.41 -9.41 -13.89
CA GLY A 105 7.67 -10.07 -13.54
C GLY A 105 7.88 -11.39 -14.27
N GLU A 106 9.14 -11.83 -14.34
CA GLU A 106 9.55 -13.05 -15.06
C GLU A 106 9.28 -14.29 -14.20
N ILE A 107 8.31 -15.12 -14.58
CA ILE A 107 7.91 -16.35 -13.87
C ILE A 107 8.32 -17.60 -14.66
N ASP A 108 8.28 -17.54 -15.99
CA ASP A 108 8.66 -18.65 -16.87
C ASP A 108 10.19 -18.85 -16.98
N GLY A 109 10.95 -17.76 -16.94
CA GLY A 109 12.40 -17.74 -17.14
C GLY A 109 12.83 -17.66 -18.61
N GLU A 110 11.94 -17.23 -19.50
CA GLU A 110 12.19 -17.07 -20.95
C GLU A 110 12.58 -15.62 -21.33
N GLY A 111 12.73 -14.72 -20.35
CA GLY A 111 13.28 -13.38 -20.52
C GLY A 111 12.28 -12.27 -20.82
N ALA A 112 10.99 -12.57 -20.86
CA ALA A 112 9.89 -11.59 -20.88
C ALA A 112 9.25 -11.48 -19.49
N SER A 113 8.46 -10.42 -19.25
CA SER A 113 7.64 -10.32 -18.04
C SER A 113 6.23 -10.88 -18.26
N GLU A 114 5.78 -11.78 -17.37
CA GLU A 114 4.38 -12.16 -17.28
C GLU A 114 3.52 -10.99 -16.77
N ILE A 115 2.26 -10.99 -17.20
CA ILE A 115 1.23 -10.04 -16.80
C ILE A 115 0.36 -10.71 -15.73
N ILE A 116 0.48 -10.27 -14.48
CA ILE A 116 -0.37 -10.70 -13.37
C ILE A 116 -1.46 -9.65 -13.15
N VAL A 117 -2.72 -10.05 -13.37
CA VAL A 117 -3.90 -9.24 -13.14
C VAL A 117 -4.52 -9.60 -11.79
N SER A 118 -4.94 -8.61 -11.01
CA SER A 118 -5.66 -8.81 -9.74
C SER A 118 -6.96 -8.02 -9.75
N ILE A 119 -8.12 -8.70 -9.70
CA ILE A 119 -9.46 -8.08 -9.72
C ILE A 119 -10.17 -8.29 -8.37
N PRO A 120 -10.36 -7.26 -7.52
CA PRO A 120 -11.10 -7.40 -6.27
C PRO A 120 -12.59 -7.66 -6.51
N THR A 121 -13.16 -8.69 -5.87
CA THR A 121 -14.60 -8.99 -5.98
C THR A 121 -15.49 -8.08 -5.14
N GLY A 122 -14.93 -7.45 -4.09
CA GLY A 122 -15.66 -6.56 -3.16
C GLY A 122 -16.57 -7.26 -2.14
N GLY A 123 -16.56 -8.59 -2.08
CA GLY A 123 -17.27 -9.35 -1.04
C GLY A 123 -16.57 -9.28 0.33
N SER A 124 -17.31 -9.54 1.42
CA SER A 124 -16.77 -9.55 2.79
C SER A 124 -15.70 -10.62 3.05
N GLY A 125 -15.56 -11.61 2.16
CA GLY A 125 -14.47 -12.60 2.19
C GLY A 125 -13.12 -12.06 1.70
N GLY A 126 -13.06 -10.87 1.08
CA GLY A 126 -11.81 -10.30 0.55
C GLY A 126 -11.25 -11.05 -0.67
N ILE A 127 -12.10 -11.78 -1.40
CA ILE A 127 -11.69 -12.60 -2.55
C ILE A 127 -11.22 -11.70 -3.70
N THR A 128 -10.11 -12.08 -4.33
CA THR A 128 -9.50 -11.38 -5.47
C THR A 128 -9.28 -12.39 -6.59
N ASN A 129 -9.83 -12.12 -7.77
CA ASN A 129 -9.66 -13.00 -8.93
C ASN A 129 -8.33 -12.67 -9.62
N PHE A 130 -7.44 -13.65 -9.66
CA PHE A 130 -6.13 -13.52 -10.29
C PHE A 130 -6.12 -14.13 -11.69
N PHE A 131 -5.36 -13.52 -12.59
CA PHE A 131 -5.08 -14.04 -13.93
C PHE A 131 -3.60 -13.85 -14.21
N ILE A 132 -2.96 -14.81 -14.86
CA ILE A 132 -1.55 -14.73 -15.21
C ILE A 132 -1.44 -15.04 -16.70
N ALA A 133 -0.88 -14.10 -17.46
CA ALA A 133 -0.77 -14.21 -18.90
C ALA A 133 0.66 -13.93 -19.38
N SER A 134 1.06 -14.61 -20.45
CA SER A 134 2.28 -14.29 -21.20
C SER A 134 1.91 -13.81 -22.60
N ALA A 135 2.73 -12.92 -23.17
CA ALA A 135 2.59 -12.38 -24.52
C ALA A 135 3.73 -12.81 -25.46
N LEU A 136 4.70 -13.60 -24.96
CA LEU A 136 5.91 -14.06 -25.65
C LEU A 136 5.63 -14.77 -26.99
N ASP A 137 4.55 -15.56 -27.06
CA ASP A 137 4.12 -16.30 -28.26
C ASP A 137 3.51 -15.40 -29.36
N GLY A 138 3.69 -14.08 -29.27
CA GLY A 138 3.10 -13.10 -30.19
C GLY A 138 1.58 -13.05 -30.13
N ASN A 139 0.96 -13.60 -29.08
CA ASN A 139 -0.44 -13.43 -28.69
C ASN A 139 -0.49 -13.52 -27.16
N VAL A 140 -1.44 -12.82 -26.53
CA VAL A 140 -1.61 -12.90 -25.07
C VAL A 140 -2.43 -14.14 -24.71
N ARG A 141 -1.87 -15.05 -23.90
CA ARG A 141 -2.54 -16.27 -23.41
C ARG A 141 -2.41 -16.41 -21.90
N LEU A 142 -3.39 -17.04 -21.26
CA LEU A 142 -3.29 -17.44 -19.85
C LEU A 142 -2.26 -18.58 -19.69
N LEU A 143 -1.55 -18.56 -18.57
CA LEU A 143 -0.62 -19.63 -18.16
C LEU A 143 -1.26 -20.66 -17.22
N VAL A 144 -2.47 -20.42 -16.73
CA VAL A 144 -3.22 -21.32 -15.83
C VAL A 144 -4.72 -21.04 -15.98
N ASP A 145 -5.56 -22.06 -15.77
CA ASP A 145 -7.01 -21.87 -15.71
C ASP A 145 -7.38 -20.96 -14.52
N PRO A 146 -8.12 -19.85 -14.73
CA PRO A 146 -8.54 -18.95 -13.65
C PRO A 146 -9.42 -19.60 -12.56
N GLU A 147 -10.11 -20.70 -12.87
CA GLU A 147 -10.82 -21.52 -11.89
C GLU A 147 -9.83 -22.31 -11.02
N GLU A 148 -8.83 -22.96 -11.61
CA GLU A 148 -7.78 -23.71 -10.88
C GLU A 148 -6.95 -22.77 -10.02
N LEU A 149 -6.54 -21.62 -10.56
CA LEU A 149 -5.72 -20.64 -9.85
C LEU A 149 -6.41 -20.12 -8.58
N ALA A 150 -7.73 -19.91 -8.65
CA ALA A 150 -8.52 -19.39 -7.54
C ALA A 150 -8.93 -20.47 -6.53
N ALA A 151 -9.22 -21.70 -6.99
CA ALA A 151 -9.53 -22.83 -6.12
C ALA A 151 -8.28 -23.35 -5.37
N GLY A 152 -7.10 -23.26 -5.99
CA GLY A 152 -5.84 -23.73 -5.42
C GLY A 152 -5.77 -25.26 -5.25
N PRO A 153 -5.01 -25.77 -4.27
CA PRO A 153 -4.83 -27.20 -4.10
C PRO A 153 -6.06 -27.88 -3.49
N GLU A 154 -6.41 -29.07 -3.99
CA GLU A 154 -7.45 -29.92 -3.36
C GLU A 154 -6.96 -30.45 -1.99
N LEU A 155 -7.54 -29.93 -0.90
CA LEU A 155 -7.20 -30.30 0.47
C LEU A 155 -8.34 -31.06 1.15
N SER A 156 -8.00 -32.17 1.82
CA SER A 156 -8.92 -32.86 2.74
C SER A 156 -8.71 -32.34 4.16
N MET A 157 -9.79 -31.88 4.79
CA MET A 157 -9.81 -31.34 6.16
C MET A 157 -10.53 -32.29 7.13
N SER A 158 -10.03 -32.43 8.35
CA SER A 158 -10.80 -33.06 9.45
C SER A 158 -10.43 -32.49 10.81
N SER A 159 -11.38 -32.53 11.75
CA SER A 159 -11.13 -32.21 13.17
C SER A 159 -10.71 -33.47 13.93
N LEU A 160 -9.71 -33.34 14.81
CA LEU A 160 -9.18 -34.38 15.70
C LEU A 160 -9.36 -33.95 17.17
N ASP A 161 -9.07 -34.87 18.10
CA ASP A 161 -8.96 -34.54 19.53
C ASP A 161 -7.93 -33.42 19.81
N HIS A 162 -8.06 -32.82 20.99
CA HIS A 162 -7.20 -31.76 21.53
C HIS A 162 -7.16 -30.50 20.65
N TYR A 163 -8.34 -30.00 20.27
CA TYR A 163 -8.49 -28.74 19.53
C TYR A 163 -7.58 -28.68 18.28
N THR A 164 -7.52 -29.77 17.52
CA THR A 164 -6.59 -29.91 16.39
C THR A 164 -7.35 -30.16 15.09
N LEU A 165 -6.90 -29.54 14.00
CA LEU A 165 -7.31 -29.87 12.63
C LEU A 165 -6.19 -30.64 11.93
N GLU A 166 -6.56 -31.64 11.14
CA GLU A 166 -5.68 -32.30 10.18
C GLU A 166 -6.01 -31.80 8.77
N VAL A 167 -4.96 -31.38 8.05
CA VAL A 167 -5.00 -30.91 6.66
C VAL A 167 -4.15 -31.85 5.82
N VAL A 168 -4.73 -32.44 4.77
CA VAL A 168 -4.06 -33.42 3.90
C VAL A 168 -4.11 -32.99 2.43
N ASP A 169 -2.94 -32.75 1.84
CA ASP A 169 -2.73 -32.69 0.40
C ASP A 169 -2.39 -34.10 -0.09
N LYS A 170 -3.36 -34.79 -0.67
CA LYS A 170 -3.18 -36.17 -1.17
C LYS A 170 -2.24 -36.22 -2.38
N ALA A 171 -2.27 -35.19 -3.23
CA ALA A 171 -1.49 -35.13 -4.47
C ALA A 171 0.01 -34.97 -4.21
N ARG A 172 0.39 -34.25 -3.14
CA ARG A 172 1.79 -34.00 -2.76
C ARG A 172 2.24 -34.77 -1.51
N HIS A 173 1.39 -35.67 -1.02
CA HIS A 173 1.59 -36.43 0.22
C HIS A 173 1.83 -35.55 1.46
N GLY A 174 1.25 -34.35 1.46
CA GLY A 174 1.35 -33.39 2.56
C GLY A 174 0.36 -33.72 3.68
N ARG A 175 0.80 -33.58 4.94
CA ARG A 175 -0.03 -33.70 6.14
C ARG A 175 0.42 -32.68 7.18
N THR A 176 -0.46 -31.75 7.53
CA THR A 176 -0.23 -30.72 8.56
C THR A 176 -1.25 -30.87 9.68
N LEU A 177 -0.83 -30.63 10.93
CA LEU A 177 -1.71 -30.48 12.08
C LEU A 177 -1.73 -29.01 12.49
N LEU A 178 -2.92 -28.41 12.57
CA LEU A 178 -3.15 -27.05 13.04
C LEU A 178 -3.82 -27.08 14.42
N GLY A 179 -3.19 -26.46 15.42
CA GLY A 179 -3.85 -26.20 16.70
C GLY A 179 -4.83 -25.05 16.59
N LEU A 180 -6.01 -25.19 17.18
CA LEU A 180 -7.03 -24.15 17.28
C LEU A 180 -6.82 -23.34 18.54
N SER A 181 -6.61 -22.04 18.39
CA SER A 181 -6.55 -21.10 19.52
C SER A 181 -7.97 -20.81 20.02
N LYS A 182 -8.20 -20.98 21.32
CA LYS A 182 -9.37 -20.42 22.00
C LYS A 182 -9.30 -18.89 22.04
N PRO A 183 -10.42 -18.18 22.20
CA PRO A 183 -10.42 -16.74 22.44
C PRO A 183 -9.50 -16.34 23.59
N GLU A 184 -8.68 -15.30 23.38
CA GLU A 184 -7.76 -14.80 24.40
C GLU A 184 -8.43 -13.79 25.36
N GLN A 185 -9.49 -13.11 24.92
CA GLN A 185 -10.18 -12.10 25.72
C GLN A 185 -11.27 -12.71 26.63
N PRO A 186 -11.28 -12.38 27.94
CA PRO A 186 -12.34 -12.82 28.84
C PRO A 186 -13.73 -12.31 28.42
N GLY A 187 -14.64 -13.24 28.15
CA GLY A 187 -16.03 -12.94 27.77
C GLY A 187 -16.32 -13.04 26.26
N GLU A 188 -15.30 -13.28 25.42
CA GLU A 188 -15.54 -13.74 24.05
C GLU A 188 -16.10 -15.19 24.08
N PRO A 189 -17.16 -15.52 23.32
CA PRO A 189 -17.67 -16.89 23.23
C PRO A 189 -16.63 -17.83 22.60
N ASP A 190 -16.31 -18.94 23.27
CA ASP A 190 -15.47 -19.99 22.67
C ASP A 190 -16.28 -20.75 21.60
N PRO A 191 -15.93 -20.62 20.31
CA PRO A 191 -16.71 -21.23 19.23
C PRO A 191 -16.64 -22.77 19.26
N TYR A 192 -15.67 -23.34 20.00
CA TYR A 192 -15.39 -24.76 20.04
C TYR A 192 -16.13 -25.52 21.16
N GLU A 193 -16.84 -24.84 22.07
CA GLU A 193 -17.60 -25.45 23.17
C GLU A 193 -18.59 -26.53 22.70
N ALA A 194 -19.24 -26.30 21.55
CA ALA A 194 -20.22 -27.24 20.99
C ALA A 194 -19.58 -28.46 20.27
N TYR A 195 -18.25 -28.52 20.20
CA TYR A 195 -17.47 -29.50 19.43
C TYR A 195 -16.48 -30.28 20.27
N TYR A 196 -16.05 -29.76 21.42
CA TYR A 196 -15.09 -30.41 22.31
C TYR A 196 -15.56 -30.44 23.77
N SER A 197 -15.25 -31.53 24.45
CA SER A 197 -15.32 -31.60 25.91
C SER A 197 -14.26 -30.71 26.58
N GLU A 198 -14.43 -30.40 27.87
CA GLU A 198 -13.43 -29.70 28.68
C GLU A 198 -12.05 -30.39 28.68
N SER A 199 -11.99 -31.72 28.52
CA SER A 199 -10.74 -32.49 28.39
C SER A 199 -10.13 -32.46 26.99
N GLY A 200 -10.77 -31.79 26.03
CA GLY A 200 -10.32 -31.69 24.64
C GLY A 200 -10.70 -32.87 23.75
N THR A 201 -11.48 -33.85 24.20
CA THR A 201 -12.02 -34.91 23.32
C THR A 201 -13.07 -34.31 22.37
N LEU A 202 -12.95 -34.61 21.08
CA LEU A 202 -13.87 -34.21 20.02
C LEU A 202 -15.22 -34.93 20.19
N LEU A 203 -16.29 -34.15 20.29
CA LEU A 203 -17.66 -34.63 20.47
C LEU A 203 -18.38 -34.87 19.14
N LYS A 204 -18.06 -34.05 18.13
CA LYS A 204 -18.60 -34.15 16.76
C LYS A 204 -17.66 -33.43 15.78
N PRO A 205 -17.63 -33.79 14.48
CA PRO A 205 -16.85 -33.06 13.48
C PRO A 205 -17.24 -31.59 13.37
N MET A 206 -16.27 -30.74 13.01
CA MET A 206 -16.51 -29.34 12.63
C MET A 206 -16.62 -29.18 11.11
N ASP A 207 -17.46 -28.24 10.68
CA ASP A 207 -17.45 -27.73 9.32
C ASP A 207 -16.23 -26.82 9.13
N ILE A 208 -15.37 -27.16 8.16
CA ILE A 208 -14.10 -26.49 7.87
C ILE A 208 -14.06 -26.19 6.37
N PHE A 209 -13.68 -24.97 6.03
CA PHE A 209 -13.70 -24.46 4.66
C PHE A 209 -12.38 -23.79 4.33
N VAL A 210 -12.04 -23.81 3.04
CA VAL A 210 -10.95 -23.04 2.45
C VAL A 210 -11.61 -22.05 1.49
N ASP A 211 -11.30 -20.76 1.63
CA ASP A 211 -11.76 -19.74 0.69
C ASP A 211 -11.01 -19.85 -0.65
N ASP A 212 -11.59 -19.30 -1.72
CA ASP A 212 -10.84 -18.97 -2.94
C ASP A 212 -9.65 -18.05 -2.60
N VAL A 213 -8.67 -17.96 -3.51
CA VAL A 213 -7.49 -17.09 -3.32
C VAL A 213 -7.91 -15.64 -3.01
N SER A 214 -7.39 -15.12 -1.90
CA SER A 214 -7.66 -13.76 -1.41
C SER A 214 -6.42 -12.86 -1.43
N GLY A 215 -5.24 -13.40 -1.74
CA GLY A 215 -4.03 -12.62 -1.96
C GLY A 215 -2.96 -13.38 -2.73
N ALA A 216 -2.05 -12.66 -3.38
CA ALA A 216 -0.92 -13.23 -4.09
C ALA A 216 0.30 -12.30 -4.07
N GLU A 217 1.46 -12.82 -4.45
CA GLU A 217 2.69 -12.04 -4.66
C GLU A 217 3.64 -12.71 -5.66
N LEU A 218 4.59 -11.91 -6.18
CA LEU A 218 5.83 -12.42 -6.76
C LEU A 218 6.90 -12.47 -5.68
N ALA A 219 7.16 -13.67 -5.17
CA ALA A 219 8.27 -13.91 -4.25
C ALA A 219 9.61 -14.00 -5.01
N PRO A 220 10.74 -13.65 -4.37
CA PRO A 220 12.06 -13.79 -4.96
C PRO A 220 12.37 -15.22 -5.43
N ALA A 221 13.21 -15.34 -6.45
CA ALA A 221 13.68 -16.61 -6.96
C ALA A 221 14.36 -17.46 -5.86
N ALA A 222 14.12 -18.77 -5.87
CA ALA A 222 14.75 -19.70 -4.92
C ALA A 222 16.28 -19.85 -5.10
N ARG A 223 16.82 -19.30 -6.19
CA ARG A 223 18.25 -19.15 -6.47
C ARG A 223 18.47 -17.77 -7.09
N GLU A 224 19.57 -17.12 -6.72
CA GLU A 224 19.98 -15.85 -7.30
C GLU A 224 20.06 -15.96 -8.84
N GLY A 225 19.41 -15.03 -9.55
CA GLY A 225 19.33 -15.01 -11.01
C GLY A 225 18.41 -16.07 -11.65
N GLY A 226 17.55 -16.75 -10.88
CA GLY A 226 16.45 -17.56 -11.43
C GLY A 226 15.15 -16.76 -11.61
N PRO A 227 14.10 -17.36 -12.21
CA PRO A 227 12.78 -16.74 -12.31
C PRO A 227 12.12 -16.56 -10.94
N GLN A 228 11.23 -15.57 -10.86
CA GLN A 228 10.45 -15.27 -9.67
C GLN A 228 9.41 -16.38 -9.40
N GLN A 229 8.90 -16.43 -8.17
CA GLN A 229 7.88 -17.41 -7.78
C GLN A 229 6.54 -16.72 -7.61
N PHE A 230 5.53 -17.15 -8.36
CA PHE A 230 4.16 -16.74 -8.08
C PHE A 230 3.61 -17.53 -6.87
N VAL A 231 3.06 -16.82 -5.90
CA VAL A 231 2.57 -17.39 -4.64
C VAL A 231 1.14 -16.90 -4.39
N THR A 232 0.21 -17.81 -4.12
CA THR A 232 -1.16 -17.47 -3.72
C THR A 232 -1.46 -17.85 -2.26
N TYR A 233 -2.46 -17.19 -1.71
CA TYR A 233 -2.88 -17.29 -0.32
C TYR A 233 -4.39 -17.51 -0.22
N GLN A 234 -4.78 -18.56 0.52
CA GLN A 234 -6.17 -18.87 0.84
C GLN A 234 -6.35 -18.93 2.36
N LYS A 235 -7.51 -18.52 2.83
CA LYS A 235 -7.87 -18.56 4.25
C LYS A 235 -8.57 -19.88 4.58
N ILE A 236 -8.22 -20.47 5.72
CA ILE A 236 -8.95 -21.60 6.32
C ILE A 236 -9.80 -21.05 7.46
N TRP A 237 -11.10 -21.36 7.46
CA TRP A 237 -12.02 -20.99 8.53
C TRP A 237 -12.89 -22.18 8.96
N ALA A 238 -13.37 -22.16 10.19
CA ALA A 238 -14.18 -23.23 10.75
C ALA A 238 -15.42 -22.68 11.46
N ILE A 239 -16.56 -23.36 11.34
CA ILE A 239 -17.86 -23.03 11.96
C ILE A 239 -18.51 -21.75 11.38
N TYR A 240 -17.80 -20.64 11.27
CA TYR A 240 -18.25 -19.40 10.61
C TYR A 240 -17.07 -18.60 10.04
N HIS A 241 -17.32 -17.81 8.98
CA HIS A 241 -16.25 -17.18 8.18
C HIS A 241 -15.25 -16.34 9.00
N ALA A 242 -15.72 -15.59 10.00
CA ALA A 242 -14.84 -14.77 10.85
C ALA A 242 -13.87 -15.59 11.73
N ASN A 243 -14.18 -16.85 12.05
CA ASN A 243 -13.30 -17.74 12.81
C ASN A 243 -12.21 -18.32 11.89
N SER A 244 -11.19 -17.50 11.64
CA SER A 244 -10.02 -17.83 10.82
C SER A 244 -9.08 -18.72 11.63
N VAL A 245 -8.82 -19.94 11.17
CA VAL A 245 -8.06 -20.97 11.92
C VAL A 245 -6.70 -21.28 11.31
N GLY A 246 -6.53 -20.97 10.03
CA GLY A 246 -5.31 -21.24 9.30
C GLY A 246 -5.26 -20.53 7.96
N MET A 247 -4.21 -20.82 7.21
CA MET A 247 -4.05 -20.36 5.84
C MET A 247 -3.27 -21.39 5.02
N VAL A 248 -3.56 -21.39 3.72
CA VAL A 248 -2.84 -22.16 2.71
C VAL A 248 -1.98 -21.17 1.93
N ARG A 249 -0.69 -21.48 1.79
CA ARG A 249 0.24 -20.78 0.91
C ARG A 249 0.64 -21.74 -0.22
N THR A 250 0.32 -21.36 -1.44
CA THR A 250 0.51 -22.19 -2.63
C THR A 250 1.57 -21.54 -3.51
N THR A 251 2.67 -22.24 -3.79
CA THR A 251 3.72 -21.76 -4.71
C THR A 251 3.54 -22.42 -6.07
N TRP A 252 3.39 -21.61 -7.10
CA TRP A 252 3.23 -22.01 -8.48
C TRP A 252 4.58 -21.95 -9.21
N ARG A 253 4.76 -22.79 -10.21
CA ARG A 253 5.97 -22.83 -11.05
C ARG A 253 5.60 -23.17 -12.47
N TYR A 254 6.25 -22.51 -13.42
CA TYR A 254 6.10 -22.80 -14.83
C TYR A 254 6.71 -24.16 -15.17
N SER A 255 5.96 -25.00 -15.86
CA SER A 255 6.40 -26.28 -16.43
C SER A 255 5.52 -26.63 -17.62
N ASP A 256 6.13 -27.08 -18.71
CA ASP A 256 5.43 -27.63 -19.87
C ASP A 256 4.42 -26.67 -20.54
N GLY A 257 4.65 -25.35 -20.42
CA GLY A 257 3.83 -24.30 -21.04
C GLY A 257 2.80 -23.64 -20.11
N GLU A 258 2.64 -24.16 -18.89
CA GLU A 258 1.60 -23.75 -17.92
C GLU A 258 2.18 -23.61 -16.50
N LEU A 259 1.47 -22.91 -15.61
CA LEU A 259 1.80 -22.81 -14.18
C LEU A 259 1.15 -23.95 -13.42
N GLN A 260 1.97 -24.74 -12.71
CA GLN A 260 1.54 -25.85 -11.89
C GLN A 260 1.88 -25.61 -10.42
N ILE A 261 1.06 -26.11 -9.49
CA ILE A 261 1.32 -25.99 -8.04
C ILE A 261 2.53 -26.87 -7.65
N ALA A 262 3.65 -26.22 -7.35
CA ALA A 262 4.91 -26.85 -7.01
C ALA A 262 5.04 -27.20 -5.51
N SER A 263 4.43 -26.42 -4.61
CA SER A 263 4.41 -26.73 -3.18
C SER A 263 3.26 -26.04 -2.45
N VAL A 264 2.73 -26.72 -1.43
CA VAL A 264 1.67 -26.22 -0.55
C VAL A 264 2.21 -26.20 0.88
N ASP A 265 2.23 -25.01 1.48
CA ASP A 265 2.47 -24.81 2.92
C ASP A 265 1.11 -24.55 3.59
N VAL A 266 0.88 -25.16 4.76
CA VAL A 266 -0.30 -24.87 5.60
C VAL A 266 0.19 -24.32 6.93
N MET A 267 -0.31 -23.15 7.32
CA MET A 267 0.15 -22.39 8.48
C MET A 267 -1.03 -22.04 9.41
N PRO A 268 -0.78 -21.87 10.73
CA PRO A 268 -1.80 -21.34 11.64
C PRO A 268 -2.17 -19.91 11.26
N TRP A 269 -3.36 -19.46 11.67
CA TRP A 269 -3.74 -18.06 11.53
C TRP A 269 -2.85 -17.19 12.42
N LEU A 270 -2.09 -16.28 11.81
CA LEU A 270 -1.19 -15.37 12.52
C LEU A 270 -1.88 -14.02 12.69
N ASN A 271 -2.37 -13.75 13.90
CA ASN A 271 -2.95 -12.45 14.24
C ASN A 271 -1.86 -11.40 14.55
N PRO A 272 -1.77 -10.26 13.83
CA PRO A 272 -0.88 -9.17 14.17
C PRO A 272 -1.08 -8.60 15.58
N ASP A 273 -2.31 -8.59 16.11
CA ASP A 273 -2.60 -8.05 17.44
C ASP A 273 -1.98 -8.91 18.55
N ALA A 274 -2.09 -10.24 18.42
CA ALA A 274 -1.42 -11.17 19.33
C ALA A 274 0.12 -11.05 19.25
N TYR A 275 0.66 -10.65 18.10
CA TYR A 275 2.08 -10.34 17.96
C TYR A 275 2.46 -9.00 18.60
N ALA A 276 1.60 -7.98 18.53
CA ALA A 276 1.79 -6.73 19.27
C ALA A 276 1.80 -6.99 20.80
N THR A 277 0.83 -7.74 21.32
CA THR A 277 0.80 -8.18 22.73
C THR A 277 2.04 -9.00 23.11
N TYR A 278 2.52 -9.86 22.21
CA TYR A 278 3.78 -10.59 22.42
C TYR A 278 4.98 -9.63 22.53
N LEU A 279 5.09 -8.62 21.66
CA LEU A 279 6.17 -7.63 21.71
C LEU A 279 6.18 -6.84 23.03
N GLU A 280 5.01 -6.47 23.56
CA GLU A 280 4.87 -5.84 24.88
C GLU A 280 5.39 -6.71 26.03
N SER A 281 5.32 -8.04 25.89
CA SER A 281 5.83 -8.99 26.89
C SER A 281 7.37 -9.14 26.88
N ILE A 282 8.06 -8.63 25.86
CA ILE A 282 9.52 -8.74 25.76
C ILE A 282 10.19 -7.77 26.75
N ASP A 283 10.96 -8.34 27.69
CA ASP A 283 11.82 -7.57 28.59
C ASP A 283 12.86 -6.76 27.81
N SER A 284 12.57 -5.46 27.71
CA SER A 284 13.33 -4.45 26.98
C SER A 284 14.31 -3.65 27.85
N SER A 285 14.66 -4.16 29.03
CA SER A 285 15.77 -3.62 29.84
C SER A 285 17.15 -3.76 29.17
N ASP A 286 17.30 -4.72 28.26
CA ASP A 286 18.39 -4.80 27.27
C ASP A 286 17.80 -4.55 25.87
N PRO A 287 17.87 -3.32 25.34
CA PRO A 287 17.41 -2.97 23.99
C PRO A 287 17.99 -3.89 22.90
N ALA A 288 19.25 -4.28 23.02
CA ALA A 288 19.94 -5.07 22.00
C ALA A 288 19.40 -6.50 21.96
N ARG A 289 19.17 -7.12 23.12
CA ARG A 289 18.52 -8.44 23.21
C ARG A 289 17.08 -8.37 22.73
N ALA A 290 16.32 -7.37 23.19
CA ALA A 290 14.90 -7.24 22.88
C ALA A 290 14.63 -7.04 21.39
N VAL A 291 15.37 -6.16 20.71
CA VAL A 291 15.24 -5.95 19.26
C VAL A 291 15.68 -7.18 18.48
N ARG A 292 16.80 -7.83 18.83
CA ARG A 292 17.24 -9.08 18.17
C ARG A 292 16.19 -10.19 18.28
N GLN A 293 15.59 -10.36 19.46
CA GLN A 293 14.53 -11.33 19.69
C GLN A 293 13.31 -11.02 18.79
N ALA A 294 12.79 -9.79 18.86
CA ALA A 294 11.65 -9.36 18.06
C ALA A 294 11.88 -9.49 16.53
N VAL A 295 13.07 -9.15 16.02
CA VAL A 295 13.44 -9.37 14.61
C VAL A 295 13.45 -10.86 14.26
N SER A 296 14.01 -11.71 15.13
CA SER A 296 14.09 -13.15 14.93
C SER A 296 12.70 -13.80 14.92
N ASP A 297 11.85 -13.43 15.89
CA ASP A 297 10.49 -13.95 16.01
C ASP A 297 9.58 -13.47 14.88
N TYR A 298 9.73 -12.22 14.43
CA TYR A 298 9.08 -11.73 13.22
C TYR A 298 9.40 -12.63 12.03
N LYS A 299 10.70 -12.86 11.77
CA LYS A 299 11.17 -13.66 10.63
C LYS A 299 10.67 -15.10 10.73
N ALA A 300 10.80 -15.72 11.90
CA ALA A 300 10.36 -17.09 12.14
C ALA A 300 8.85 -17.28 11.86
N ARG A 301 8.01 -16.32 12.30
CA ARG A 301 6.55 -16.40 12.17
C ARG A 301 6.04 -15.97 10.80
N PHE A 302 6.48 -14.81 10.32
CA PHE A 302 5.80 -14.09 9.24
C PHE A 302 6.44 -14.22 7.85
N HIS A 303 7.65 -14.75 7.68
CA HIS A 303 8.32 -14.80 6.36
C HIS A 303 7.52 -15.51 5.24
N LYS A 304 6.56 -16.38 5.59
CA LYS A 304 5.62 -17.03 4.66
C LYS A 304 4.18 -16.50 4.73
N ALA A 305 3.86 -15.61 5.68
CA ALA A 305 2.52 -15.03 5.79
C ALA A 305 2.19 -14.13 4.58
N PRO A 306 0.91 -13.78 4.32
CA PRO A 306 0.54 -12.92 3.19
C PRO A 306 1.15 -11.52 3.36
N PRO A 307 1.49 -10.80 2.27
CA PRO A 307 2.14 -9.49 2.33
C PRO A 307 1.49 -8.50 3.31
N ALA A 308 0.14 -8.43 3.34
CA ALA A 308 -0.59 -7.57 4.28
C ALA A 308 -0.35 -7.93 5.76
N ILE A 309 -0.37 -9.23 6.11
CA ILE A 309 -0.09 -9.68 7.49
C ILE A 309 1.35 -9.40 7.89
N ARG A 310 2.30 -9.51 6.94
CA ARG A 310 3.70 -9.11 7.14
C ARG A 310 3.80 -7.61 7.40
N GLU A 311 3.11 -6.78 6.62
CA GLU A 311 3.08 -5.32 6.81
C GLU A 311 2.49 -4.93 8.17
N TYR A 312 1.35 -5.51 8.58
CA TYR A 312 0.75 -5.26 9.90
C TYR A 312 1.65 -5.71 11.06
N ALA A 313 2.23 -6.90 10.99
CA ALA A 313 3.18 -7.38 12.01
C ALA A 313 4.46 -6.52 12.05
N PHE A 314 4.87 -5.93 10.92
CA PHE A 314 5.99 -5.01 10.86
C PHE A 314 5.64 -3.64 11.47
N ALA A 315 4.42 -3.14 11.27
CA ALA A 315 3.96 -1.92 11.95
C ALA A 315 4.04 -2.09 13.48
N ALA A 316 3.55 -3.21 14.02
CA ALA A 316 3.68 -3.54 15.45
C ALA A 316 5.15 -3.61 15.91
N PHE A 317 6.04 -4.22 15.11
CA PHE A 317 7.48 -4.22 15.38
C PHE A 317 8.09 -2.80 15.36
N ARG A 318 7.71 -1.96 14.39
CA ARG A 318 8.17 -0.58 14.27
C ARG A 318 7.77 0.24 15.49
N ASP A 319 6.53 0.11 15.95
CA ASP A 319 6.04 0.82 17.14
C ASP A 319 6.75 0.38 18.42
N PHE A 320 6.99 -0.94 18.58
CA PHE A 320 7.83 -1.48 19.65
C PHE A 320 9.26 -0.90 19.61
N HIS A 321 9.90 -0.89 18.44
CA HIS A 321 11.26 -0.38 18.25
C HIS A 321 11.36 1.14 18.51
N LEU A 322 10.40 1.93 18.00
CA LEU A 322 10.28 3.36 18.29
C LEU A 322 9.95 3.61 19.77
N GLY A 323 9.26 2.69 20.43
CA GLY A 323 9.07 2.70 21.89
C GLY A 323 10.39 2.54 22.66
N ILE A 324 11.26 1.63 22.22
CA ILE A 324 12.62 1.48 22.78
C ILE A 324 13.44 2.74 22.52
N ALA A 325 13.45 3.25 21.29
CA ALA A 325 14.19 4.46 20.91
C ALA A 325 13.82 5.66 21.82
N ARG A 326 12.52 5.92 22.03
CA ARG A 326 12.04 6.96 22.95
C ARG A 326 12.56 6.78 24.38
N ARG A 327 12.53 5.56 24.94
CA ARG A 327 13.06 5.29 26.30
C ARG A 327 14.57 5.49 26.43
N GLU A 328 15.33 5.19 25.37
CA GLU A 328 16.76 5.45 25.31
C GLU A 328 17.06 6.96 25.16
N ALA A 329 16.24 7.72 24.42
CA ALA A 329 16.34 9.17 24.34
C ALA A 329 16.17 9.84 25.72
N GLU A 330 15.11 9.51 26.46
CA GLU A 330 14.94 9.94 27.85
C GLU A 330 16.12 9.53 28.75
N SER A 331 16.78 8.40 28.43
CA SER A 331 17.95 7.92 29.15
C SER A 331 19.18 8.80 28.93
N LEU A 332 19.30 9.47 27.78
CA LEU A 332 20.37 10.45 27.53
C LEU A 332 20.27 11.62 28.51
N GLU A 333 19.06 12.16 28.70
CA GLU A 333 18.80 13.26 29.63
C GLU A 333 19.07 12.88 31.09
N ARG A 334 18.65 11.67 31.49
CA ARG A 334 18.94 11.11 32.82
C ARG A 334 20.44 10.93 33.05
N LEU A 335 21.16 10.35 32.08
CA LEU A 335 22.62 10.15 32.15
C LEU A 335 23.41 11.46 32.09
N ALA A 336 22.89 12.47 31.40
CA ALA A 336 23.42 13.83 31.46
C ALA A 336 23.18 14.49 32.83
N GLY A 337 22.21 14.02 33.62
CA GLY A 337 21.84 14.58 34.93
C GLY A 337 20.82 15.72 34.85
N ILE A 338 20.17 15.91 33.70
CA ILE A 338 19.18 17.00 33.49
C ILE A 338 18.00 16.85 34.45
N THR A 339 17.52 15.61 34.64
CA THR A 339 16.37 15.30 35.51
C THR A 339 16.64 15.47 37.00
N GLU A 340 17.91 15.53 37.42
CA GLU A 340 18.32 15.64 38.82
C GLU A 340 18.76 17.06 39.22
N ALA A 341 19.13 17.89 38.24
CA ALA A 341 19.66 19.22 38.42
C ALA A 341 18.73 20.15 39.22
N ARG A 342 19.31 20.88 40.17
CA ARG A 342 18.62 21.80 41.09
C ARG A 342 19.00 23.27 40.90
N SER A 343 19.94 23.56 40.00
CA SER A 343 20.41 24.91 39.69
C SER A 343 20.66 25.09 38.19
N THR A 344 20.66 26.35 37.72
CA THR A 344 20.95 26.68 36.32
C THR A 344 22.35 26.19 35.89
N ASP A 345 23.34 26.27 36.79
CA ASP A 345 24.71 25.82 36.52
C ASP A 345 24.79 24.29 36.35
N GLU A 346 24.05 23.52 37.16
CA GLU A 346 23.93 22.07 37.00
C GLU A 346 23.25 21.68 35.68
N ILE A 347 22.20 22.42 35.29
CA ILE A 347 21.51 22.24 34.00
C ILE A 347 22.48 22.50 32.83
N LEU A 348 23.19 23.64 32.83
CA LEU A 348 24.16 23.98 31.79
C LEU A 348 25.30 22.94 31.71
N ALA A 349 25.79 22.46 32.86
CA ALA A 349 26.78 21.40 32.91
C ALA A 349 26.24 20.06 32.39
N ALA A 350 24.94 19.77 32.54
CA ALA A 350 24.29 18.58 32.00
C ALA A 350 24.17 18.65 30.46
N TYR A 351 23.69 19.77 29.92
CA TYR A 351 23.68 20.01 28.47
C TYR A 351 25.07 19.87 27.84
N ALA A 352 26.12 20.39 28.50
CA ALA A 352 27.50 20.25 28.02
C ALA A 352 28.01 18.79 27.95
N ARG A 353 27.39 17.84 28.67
CA ARG A 353 27.73 16.41 28.61
C ARG A 353 27.02 15.66 27.49
N LEU A 354 25.83 16.10 27.07
CA LEU A 354 24.99 15.36 26.12
C LEU A 354 25.71 14.98 24.80
N PRO A 355 26.48 15.85 24.12
CA PRO A 355 27.16 15.48 22.88
C PRO A 355 28.16 14.33 23.02
N GLN A 356 28.88 14.26 24.16
CA GLN A 356 29.80 13.15 24.43
C GLN A 356 29.04 11.87 24.75
N ILE A 357 28.00 11.94 25.58
CA ILE A 357 27.13 10.79 25.91
C ILE A 357 26.50 10.21 24.64
N ALA A 358 26.06 11.07 23.72
CA ALA A 358 25.50 10.69 22.43
C ALA A 358 26.54 9.99 21.53
N ALA A 359 27.74 10.56 21.42
CA ALA A 359 28.86 9.95 20.68
C ALA A 359 29.27 8.57 21.26
N ASP A 360 29.38 8.47 22.58
CA ASP A 360 29.69 7.22 23.29
C ASP A 360 28.61 6.15 23.02
N ARG A 361 27.33 6.55 23.00
CA ARG A 361 26.21 5.66 22.64
C ARG A 361 26.30 5.18 21.20
N ASN A 362 26.59 6.05 20.24
CA ASN A 362 26.76 5.67 18.82
C ASN A 362 27.94 4.72 18.55
N THR A 363 28.95 4.69 19.43
CA THR A 363 30.06 3.72 19.35
C THR A 363 29.82 2.42 20.13
N SER A 364 28.74 2.33 20.90
CA SER A 364 28.42 1.14 21.69
C SER A 364 27.90 0.00 20.83
N HIS A 365 28.54 -1.17 20.96
CA HIS A 365 28.13 -2.40 20.29
C HIS A 365 26.67 -2.78 20.62
N ALA A 366 26.21 -2.51 21.84
CA ALA A 366 24.81 -2.77 22.22
C ALA A 366 23.83 -1.88 21.43
N PHE A 367 24.15 -0.60 21.26
CA PHE A 367 23.31 0.37 20.55
C PHE A 367 23.23 0.07 19.05
N GLY A 368 24.38 -0.19 18.43
CA GLY A 368 24.43 -0.62 17.03
C GLY A 368 23.70 -1.95 16.77
N THR A 369 23.77 -2.90 17.73
CA THR A 369 23.05 -4.18 17.63
C THR A 369 21.55 -4.05 17.93
N ALA A 370 21.14 -3.06 18.74
CA ALA A 370 19.74 -2.68 18.89
C ALA A 370 19.18 -1.99 17.64
N GLY A 371 20.02 -1.60 16.67
CA GLY A 371 19.57 -0.88 15.48
C GLY A 371 19.27 0.60 15.74
N LEU A 372 19.92 1.21 16.74
CA LEU A 372 19.66 2.59 17.19
C LEU A 372 20.83 3.53 16.89
N THR A 373 20.53 4.83 16.78
CA THR A 373 21.50 5.92 16.69
C THR A 373 20.97 7.16 17.44
N THR A 374 21.86 8.01 17.93
CA THR A 374 21.50 9.31 18.50
C THR A 374 21.47 10.39 17.41
N VAL A 375 20.43 11.22 17.40
CA VAL A 375 20.24 12.33 16.46
C VAL A 375 20.14 13.65 17.23
N TYR A 376 20.76 14.72 16.75
CA TYR A 376 20.66 16.03 17.37
C TYR A 376 19.25 16.61 17.21
N ALA A 377 18.62 17.01 18.31
CA ALA A 377 17.20 17.39 18.35
C ALA A 377 16.95 18.91 18.42
N GLY A 378 18.00 19.72 18.61
CA GLY A 378 17.88 21.17 18.84
C GLY A 378 18.14 21.55 20.29
N GLU A 379 18.35 22.84 20.56
CA GLU A 379 18.57 23.39 21.92
C GLU A 379 19.65 22.67 22.78
N GLY A 380 20.61 21.96 22.17
CA GLY A 380 21.59 21.14 22.89
C GLY A 380 21.09 19.71 23.26
N LEU A 381 19.84 19.38 22.97
CA LEU A 381 19.23 18.07 23.18
C LEU A 381 19.58 17.08 22.06
N TRP A 382 19.47 15.79 22.41
CA TRP A 382 19.67 14.66 21.51
C TRP A 382 18.52 13.67 21.70
N THR A 383 17.96 13.19 20.60
CA THR A 383 17.00 12.08 20.57
C THR A 383 17.71 10.78 20.17
N VAL A 384 16.97 9.68 20.19
CA VAL A 384 17.39 8.37 19.67
C VAL A 384 16.36 7.93 18.65
N GLU A 385 16.83 7.48 17.50
CA GLU A 385 16.02 6.97 16.39
C GLU A 385 16.56 5.60 15.94
N PRO A 386 15.77 4.81 15.20
CA PRO A 386 16.29 3.70 14.39
C PRO A 386 17.43 4.20 13.50
N ARG A 387 18.55 3.48 13.45
CA ARG A 387 19.69 3.85 12.61
C ARG A 387 19.34 3.78 11.11
N PRO A 388 20.04 4.54 10.25
CA PRO A 388 19.86 4.46 8.82
C PRO A 388 19.91 3.03 8.26
N GLY A 389 19.02 2.75 7.32
CA GLY A 389 18.86 1.46 6.64
C GLY A 389 18.33 0.30 7.49
N PHE A 390 18.16 0.44 8.81
CA PHE A 390 17.87 -0.71 9.70
C PHE A 390 16.62 -1.49 9.28
N TYR A 391 15.51 -0.81 8.98
CA TYR A 391 14.28 -1.49 8.59
C TYR A 391 14.39 -2.16 7.22
N SER A 392 15.00 -1.50 6.23
CA SER A 392 15.20 -2.07 4.88
C SER A 392 16.13 -3.30 4.92
N GLU A 393 17.23 -3.24 5.69
CA GLU A 393 18.14 -4.38 5.91
C GLU A 393 17.45 -5.57 6.59
N GLN A 394 16.60 -5.32 7.59
CA GLN A 394 15.99 -6.39 8.37
C GLN A 394 14.70 -6.95 7.75
N PHE A 395 13.95 -6.14 7.02
CA PHE A 395 12.58 -6.47 6.58
C PHE A 395 12.29 -6.23 5.11
N GLY A 396 13.12 -5.48 4.37
CA GLY A 396 12.78 -4.99 3.02
C GLY A 396 12.35 -6.07 2.04
N THR A 397 13.00 -7.24 2.04
CA THR A 397 12.66 -8.37 1.15
C THR A 397 11.38 -9.12 1.52
N MET A 398 10.74 -8.78 2.64
CA MET A 398 9.47 -9.36 3.10
C MET A 398 8.31 -8.37 3.05
N LEU A 399 8.57 -7.08 2.80
CA LEU A 399 7.55 -6.03 2.83
C LEU A 399 7.11 -5.64 1.41
N PRO A 400 5.87 -5.15 1.24
CA PRO A 400 5.44 -4.53 -0.01
C PRO A 400 6.39 -3.40 -0.46
N PRO A 401 6.61 -3.20 -1.77
CA PRO A 401 7.46 -2.12 -2.29
C PRO A 401 7.04 -0.72 -1.79
N SER A 402 5.73 -0.49 -1.63
CA SER A 402 5.16 0.73 -1.05
C SER A 402 5.61 0.95 0.40
N THR A 403 5.66 -0.10 1.21
CA THR A 403 6.20 -0.03 2.58
C THR A 403 7.69 0.30 2.57
N VAL A 404 8.47 -0.30 1.65
CA VAL A 404 9.93 -0.04 1.55
C VAL A 404 10.18 1.42 1.16
N ALA A 405 9.47 1.94 0.15
CA ALA A 405 9.56 3.34 -0.25
C ALA A 405 9.18 4.31 0.88
N PHE A 406 8.16 4.00 1.69
CA PHE A 406 7.84 4.78 2.89
C PHE A 406 9.00 4.81 3.89
N LEU A 407 9.64 3.66 4.14
CA LEU A 407 10.71 3.54 5.12
C LEU A 407 11.97 4.30 4.70
N GLU A 408 12.29 4.33 3.41
CA GLU A 408 13.41 5.12 2.87
C GLU A 408 13.21 6.63 3.11
N LEU A 409 11.98 7.13 2.91
CA LEU A 409 11.65 8.54 3.19
C LEU A 409 11.60 8.86 4.70
N ASP A 410 11.01 7.98 5.51
CA ASP A 410 10.91 8.16 6.97
C ASP A 410 12.29 8.09 7.65
N ASP A 411 13.21 7.25 7.15
CA ASP A 411 14.59 7.16 7.62
C ASP A 411 15.35 8.49 7.42
N VAL A 412 15.26 9.07 6.22
CA VAL A 412 15.84 10.39 5.90
C VAL A 412 15.28 11.48 6.82
N GLU A 413 13.97 11.46 7.10
CA GLU A 413 13.31 12.44 7.96
C GLU A 413 13.64 12.28 9.46
N ARG A 414 13.93 11.06 9.93
CA ARG A 414 14.34 10.78 11.32
C ARG A 414 15.82 11.10 11.55
N ASN A 415 16.69 10.66 10.65
CA ASN A 415 18.13 10.75 10.82
C ASN A 415 18.74 12.04 10.25
N THR A 416 18.04 12.75 9.37
CA THR A 416 18.42 14.08 8.87
C THR A 416 17.22 15.04 8.90
N PRO A 417 16.68 15.39 10.09
CA PRO A 417 15.50 16.25 10.20
C PRO A 417 15.75 17.61 9.56
N TRP A 418 14.83 18.07 8.71
CA TRP A 418 14.93 19.40 8.07
C TRP A 418 14.51 20.55 8.99
N LEU A 419 13.73 20.25 10.03
CA LEU A 419 13.31 21.19 11.05
C LEU A 419 13.90 20.80 12.41
N VAL A 420 14.67 21.71 13.00
CA VAL A 420 15.25 21.57 14.35
C VAL A 420 15.00 22.89 15.07
N ASP A 421 14.44 22.84 16.28
CA ASP A 421 14.04 24.04 17.05
C ASP A 421 13.35 25.13 16.18
N GLY A 422 12.29 24.73 15.46
CA GLY A 422 11.52 25.64 14.61
C GLY A 422 12.29 26.34 13.47
N ALA A 423 13.54 25.97 13.22
CA ALA A 423 14.42 26.51 12.18
C ALA A 423 14.67 25.48 11.07
N LEU A 424 14.87 25.97 9.84
CA LEU A 424 15.32 25.14 8.73
C LEU A 424 16.82 24.86 8.86
N VAL A 425 17.20 23.60 9.00
CA VAL A 425 18.61 23.16 9.05
C VAL A 425 19.12 22.58 7.72
N ILE A 426 18.27 22.62 6.69
CA ILE A 426 18.61 22.33 5.29
C ILE A 426 18.24 23.54 4.41
N SER A 427 18.75 23.57 3.18
CA SER A 427 18.33 24.59 2.21
C SER A 427 16.85 24.43 1.83
N ILE A 428 16.18 25.55 1.53
CA ILE A 428 14.77 25.55 1.06
C ILE A 428 14.62 24.70 -0.23
N LYS A 429 15.67 24.63 -1.06
CA LYS A 429 15.70 23.76 -2.25
C LYS A 429 15.63 22.27 -1.91
N GLU A 430 16.35 21.82 -0.88
CA GLU A 430 16.30 20.43 -0.41
C GLU A 430 14.95 20.11 0.24
N LEU A 431 14.36 21.08 0.97
CA LEU A 431 13.00 20.93 1.48
C LEU A 431 11.98 20.79 0.34
N GLY A 432 12.14 21.54 -0.76
CA GLY A 432 11.34 21.38 -1.97
C GLY A 432 11.45 19.97 -2.55
N ARG A 433 12.69 19.46 -2.71
CA ARG A 433 12.95 18.09 -3.19
C ARG A 433 12.23 17.04 -2.33
N ARG A 434 12.38 17.09 -1.01
CA ARG A 434 11.71 16.18 -0.06
C ARG A 434 10.19 16.33 -0.03
N THR A 435 9.68 17.56 -0.22
CA THR A 435 8.24 17.80 -0.33
C THR A 435 7.66 17.05 -1.53
N ALA A 436 8.31 17.11 -2.68
CA ALA A 436 7.89 16.39 -3.88
C ALA A 436 8.02 14.86 -3.74
N GLU A 437 9.01 14.35 -3.00
CA GLU A 437 9.12 12.91 -2.70
C GLU A 437 7.94 12.41 -1.86
N TRP A 438 7.58 13.12 -0.78
CA TRP A 438 6.40 12.78 0.02
C TRP A 438 5.09 12.94 -0.74
N GLU A 439 4.99 13.94 -1.61
CA GLU A 439 3.84 14.15 -2.48
C GLU A 439 3.64 12.98 -3.46
N ALA A 440 4.71 12.60 -4.18
CA ALA A 440 4.70 11.47 -5.10
C ALA A 440 4.37 10.16 -4.39
N PHE A 441 4.89 9.95 -3.16
CA PHE A 441 4.54 8.79 -2.35
C PHE A 441 3.03 8.72 -2.08
N VAL A 442 2.43 9.83 -1.62
CA VAL A 442 1.00 9.91 -1.28
C VAL A 442 0.11 9.73 -2.51
N GLU A 443 0.50 10.26 -3.67
CA GLU A 443 -0.20 10.09 -4.94
C GLU A 443 -0.13 8.65 -5.45
N MET A 444 1.04 8.01 -5.40
CA MET A 444 1.24 6.64 -5.90
C MET A 444 0.73 5.56 -4.95
N ASN A 445 0.66 5.82 -3.64
CA ASN A 445 0.36 4.81 -2.60
C ASN A 445 -0.81 5.22 -1.67
N PRO A 446 -1.98 5.66 -2.19
CA PRO A 446 -3.06 6.21 -1.37
C PRO A 446 -3.69 5.19 -0.40
N TYR A 447 -3.51 3.90 -0.65
CA TYR A 447 -4.00 2.78 0.17
C TYR A 447 -2.90 2.07 0.99
N SER A 448 -1.66 2.58 1.03
CA SER A 448 -0.62 2.02 1.91
C SER A 448 -1.02 2.16 3.37
N LEU A 449 -0.63 1.19 4.21
CA LEU A 449 -0.81 1.24 5.66
C LEU A 449 -0.21 2.53 6.28
N PHE A 450 0.86 3.04 5.67
CA PHE A 450 1.58 4.24 6.14
C PHE A 450 1.15 5.54 5.44
N SER A 451 0.13 5.49 4.57
CA SER A 451 -0.37 6.65 3.80
C SER A 451 -0.75 7.86 4.68
N ASN A 452 -1.32 7.62 5.87
CA ASN A 452 -1.67 8.70 6.80
C ASN A 452 -0.43 9.34 7.46
N GLU A 453 0.60 8.56 7.78
CA GLU A 453 1.86 9.12 8.31
C GLU A 453 2.58 9.90 7.20
N ALA A 454 2.62 9.38 5.98
CA ALA A 454 3.18 10.07 4.81
C ALA A 454 2.46 11.40 4.49
N LYS A 455 1.12 11.45 4.58
CA LYS A 455 0.35 12.70 4.47
C LYS A 455 0.77 13.72 5.54
N LEU A 456 0.94 13.30 6.80
CA LEU A 456 1.43 14.21 7.85
C LEU A 456 2.85 14.73 7.57
N ARG A 457 3.73 13.90 6.99
CA ARG A 457 5.08 14.33 6.53
C ARG A 457 4.99 15.35 5.39
N PHE A 458 4.22 15.06 4.34
CA PHE A 458 3.95 15.98 3.23
C PHE A 458 3.39 17.32 3.72
N ASN A 459 2.31 17.28 4.51
CA ASN A 459 1.61 18.46 5.04
C ASN A 459 2.54 19.40 5.83
N ARG A 460 3.45 18.83 6.62
CA ARG A 460 4.47 19.58 7.37
C ARG A 460 5.53 20.16 6.44
N ALA A 461 6.03 19.37 5.49
CA ALA A 461 7.07 19.79 4.55
C ALA A 461 6.59 20.90 3.60
N VAL A 462 5.41 20.74 2.98
CA VAL A 462 4.81 21.74 2.09
C VAL A 462 4.49 23.05 2.84
N SER A 463 4.01 22.98 4.09
CA SER A 463 3.82 24.18 4.92
C SER A 463 5.13 24.93 5.15
N GLY A 464 6.21 24.21 5.53
CA GLY A 464 7.53 24.79 5.74
C GLY A 464 8.17 25.32 4.45
N LEU A 465 7.93 24.66 3.32
CA LEU A 465 8.39 25.08 2.00
C LEU A 465 7.72 26.39 1.57
N LEU A 466 6.40 26.51 1.74
CA LEU A 466 5.62 27.62 1.19
C LEU A 466 5.59 28.86 2.09
N LEU A 467 5.59 28.70 3.42
CA LEU A 467 5.55 29.81 4.39
C LEU A 467 6.90 30.13 5.04
N GLY A 468 7.85 29.20 4.98
CA GLY A 468 9.01 29.21 5.87
C GLY A 468 8.62 28.74 7.27
N THR A 469 9.45 29.06 8.26
CA THR A 469 9.28 28.61 9.65
C THR A 469 9.46 29.77 10.63
N ASN A 470 9.11 29.59 11.91
CA ASN A 470 9.21 30.68 12.89
C ASN A 470 10.64 31.20 13.04
N ASN A 471 11.64 30.31 13.08
CA ASN A 471 13.04 30.67 13.24
C ASN A 471 13.79 30.76 11.88
N THR A 472 13.14 30.42 10.77
CA THR A 472 13.63 30.70 9.41
C THR A 472 12.48 31.16 8.51
N PRO A 473 11.97 32.39 8.71
CA PRO A 473 10.85 32.91 7.93
C PRO A 473 11.31 33.35 6.54
N HIS A 474 10.42 33.17 5.54
CA HIS A 474 10.64 33.63 4.16
C HIS A 474 10.70 35.15 4.02
N TYR A 475 10.32 35.90 5.05
CA TYR A 475 10.43 37.35 5.10
C TYR A 475 11.64 37.77 5.95
N ASP A 476 12.25 38.88 5.56
CA ASP A 476 13.27 39.55 6.34
C ASP A 476 12.65 40.39 7.46
N SER A 477 13.12 40.20 8.69
CA SER A 477 12.53 40.79 9.89
C SER A 477 12.80 42.28 10.08
N VAL A 478 13.73 42.86 9.31
CA VAL A 478 14.07 44.29 9.37
C VAL A 478 13.36 45.07 8.27
N THR A 479 13.35 44.53 7.05
CA THR A 479 12.78 45.20 5.88
C THR A 479 11.31 44.84 5.63
N GLY A 480 10.81 43.74 6.21
CA GLY A 480 9.49 43.19 5.92
C GLY A 480 9.37 42.53 4.53
N LEU A 481 10.43 42.55 3.71
CA LEU A 481 10.40 42.03 2.35
C LEU A 481 10.68 40.53 2.30
N VAL A 482 10.09 39.84 1.32
CA VAL A 482 10.43 38.44 1.02
C VAL A 482 11.93 38.31 0.70
N ARG A 483 12.56 37.27 1.25
CA ARG A 483 13.96 36.94 1.02
C ARG A 483 14.14 36.44 -0.41
N ASP A 484 15.17 36.97 -1.07
CA ASP A 484 15.65 36.57 -2.39
C ASP A 484 15.83 35.05 -2.55
N GLU A 485 16.33 34.39 -1.50
CA GLU A 485 16.53 32.92 -1.47
C GLU A 485 15.20 32.16 -1.51
N ALA A 486 14.22 32.57 -0.70
CA ALA A 486 12.90 31.95 -0.68
C ALA A 486 12.19 32.10 -2.04
N LEU A 487 12.23 33.30 -2.64
CA LEU A 487 11.63 33.55 -3.94
C LEU A 487 12.31 32.72 -5.06
N LYS A 488 13.64 32.55 -5.00
CA LYS A 488 14.40 31.69 -5.93
C LYS A 488 14.08 30.22 -5.74
N ALA A 489 14.00 29.74 -4.49
CA ALA A 489 13.71 28.35 -4.18
C ALA A 489 12.27 27.96 -4.60
N LEU A 490 11.27 28.78 -4.28
CA LEU A 490 9.89 28.56 -4.72
C LEU A 490 9.75 28.60 -6.25
N SER A 491 10.44 29.54 -6.92
CA SER A 491 10.45 29.59 -8.39
C SER A 491 11.08 28.33 -9.01
N ALA A 492 12.15 27.81 -8.40
CA ALA A 492 12.80 26.58 -8.84
C ALA A 492 11.93 25.34 -8.58
N HIS A 493 11.20 25.31 -7.45
CA HIS A 493 10.27 24.22 -7.11
C HIS A 493 9.11 24.14 -8.11
N ALA A 494 8.46 25.29 -8.37
CA ALA A 494 7.40 25.40 -9.38
C ALA A 494 7.85 24.97 -10.78
N GLN A 495 9.10 25.29 -11.17
CA GLN A 495 9.68 24.88 -12.44
C GLN A 495 10.05 23.38 -12.50
N ALA A 496 10.48 22.80 -11.38
CA ALA A 496 10.93 21.41 -11.31
C ALA A 496 9.77 20.41 -11.21
N TYR A 497 8.68 20.80 -10.55
CA TYR A 497 7.52 19.94 -10.27
C TYR A 497 6.21 20.53 -10.84
N PRO A 498 6.14 20.92 -12.12
CA PRO A 498 4.95 21.54 -12.70
C PRO A 498 3.77 20.57 -12.66
N GLY A 499 2.58 21.06 -12.33
CA GLY A 499 1.37 20.24 -12.27
C GLY A 499 1.09 19.56 -10.93
N THR A 500 2.11 19.35 -10.09
CA THR A 500 1.96 18.90 -8.70
C THR A 500 1.21 19.94 -7.85
N ILE A 501 0.63 19.53 -6.72
CA ILE A 501 -0.02 20.41 -5.74
C ILE A 501 1.02 21.39 -5.18
N SER A 502 2.17 20.90 -4.72
CA SER A 502 3.20 21.78 -4.14
C SER A 502 3.83 22.71 -5.19
N GLY A 503 4.00 22.25 -6.44
CA GLY A 503 4.49 23.05 -7.56
C GLY A 503 3.54 24.17 -7.98
N LYS A 504 2.24 23.88 -8.13
CA LYS A 504 1.20 24.88 -8.41
C LYS A 504 1.12 25.94 -7.30
N ALA A 505 1.07 25.50 -6.04
CA ALA A 505 1.03 26.39 -4.89
C ALA A 505 2.27 27.31 -4.82
N ALA A 506 3.47 26.77 -5.08
CA ALA A 506 4.69 27.57 -5.19
C ALA A 506 4.64 28.59 -6.34
N GLU A 507 4.09 28.23 -7.50
CA GLU A 507 3.92 29.16 -8.63
C GLU A 507 3.00 30.34 -8.25
N GLU A 508 1.80 30.05 -7.73
CA GLU A 508 0.82 31.06 -7.35
C GLU A 508 1.38 32.04 -6.31
N ILE A 509 2.03 31.50 -5.27
CA ILE A 509 2.70 32.29 -4.22
C ILE A 509 3.81 33.16 -4.81
N VAL A 510 4.64 32.65 -5.73
CA VAL A 510 5.66 33.45 -6.43
C VAL A 510 5.05 34.60 -7.23
N GLN A 511 3.88 34.41 -7.87
CA GLN A 511 3.21 35.48 -8.60
C GLN A 511 2.62 36.56 -7.68
N ILE A 512 2.17 36.18 -6.47
CA ILE A 512 1.73 37.13 -5.44
C ILE A 512 2.92 37.93 -4.92
N LEU A 513 3.99 37.25 -4.49
CA LEU A 513 5.19 37.87 -3.91
C LEU A 513 5.91 38.83 -4.86
N LYS A 514 5.92 38.55 -6.17
CA LYS A 514 6.44 39.48 -7.19
C LYS A 514 5.65 40.79 -7.30
N LYS A 515 4.36 40.80 -6.93
CA LYS A 515 3.47 41.99 -6.96
C LYS A 515 3.39 42.69 -5.59
N ALA A 516 3.49 41.90 -4.52
CA ALA A 516 3.36 42.33 -3.13
C ALA A 516 4.46 41.65 -2.28
N PRO A 517 5.72 42.11 -2.35
CA PRO A 517 6.84 41.48 -1.65
C PRO A 517 6.87 41.77 -0.14
N ASP A 518 6.03 42.67 0.36
CA ASP A 518 5.99 43.14 1.74
C ASP A 518 5.04 42.29 2.62
N ALA A 519 5.55 41.78 3.74
CA ALA A 519 4.84 40.99 4.75
C ALA A 519 3.63 41.72 5.36
N GLY A 520 3.64 43.06 5.37
CA GLY A 520 2.55 43.91 5.85
C GLY A 520 1.34 43.94 4.91
N ASN A 521 1.41 43.31 3.73
CA ASN A 521 0.26 43.23 2.83
C ASN A 521 -0.72 42.14 3.28
N ASP A 522 -1.67 42.53 4.13
CA ASP A 522 -2.76 41.69 4.64
C ASP A 522 -3.55 40.92 3.58
N ALA A 523 -3.72 41.47 2.37
CA ALA A 523 -4.45 40.81 1.30
C ALA A 523 -3.60 39.68 0.68
N ALA A 524 -2.33 39.96 0.38
CA ALA A 524 -1.38 38.96 -0.10
C ALA A 524 -1.18 37.84 0.94
N ARG A 525 -1.05 38.18 2.21
CA ARG A 525 -0.88 37.22 3.30
C ARG A 525 -2.08 36.28 3.47
N ARG A 526 -3.31 36.80 3.37
CA ARG A 526 -4.52 35.95 3.41
C ARG A 526 -4.59 34.98 2.23
N GLU A 527 -4.25 35.45 1.04
CA GLU A 527 -4.30 34.62 -0.16
C GLU A 527 -3.21 33.55 -0.16
N ILE A 528 -1.97 33.88 0.23
CA ILE A 528 -0.90 32.91 0.44
C ILE A 528 -1.32 31.85 1.47
N LYS A 529 -1.95 32.26 2.58
CA LYS A 529 -2.44 31.31 3.59
C LYS A 529 -3.51 30.36 3.02
N ARG A 530 -4.45 30.86 2.22
CA ARG A 530 -5.47 30.03 1.54
C ARG A 530 -4.82 29.01 0.60
N ILE A 531 -3.87 29.43 -0.24
CA ILE A 531 -3.14 28.54 -1.15
C ILE A 531 -2.41 27.43 -0.38
N VAL A 532 -1.83 27.73 0.79
CA VAL A 532 -1.18 26.72 1.64
C VAL A 532 -2.19 25.80 2.31
N GLU A 533 -3.34 26.31 2.76
CA GLU A 533 -4.42 25.47 3.31
C GLU A 533 -4.94 24.48 2.25
N ASP A 534 -5.17 24.95 1.02
CA ASP A 534 -5.59 24.11 -0.11
C ASP A 534 -4.53 23.09 -0.54
N ALA A 535 -3.24 23.41 -0.39
CA ALA A 535 -2.13 22.50 -0.68
C ALA A 535 -1.91 21.43 0.40
N VAL A 536 -2.28 21.73 1.65
CA VAL A 536 -2.15 20.83 2.81
C VAL A 536 -3.38 19.92 2.96
N TYR A 537 -4.57 20.39 2.56
CA TYR A 537 -5.83 19.63 2.65
C TYR A 537 -6.54 19.56 1.28
N PRO A 538 -5.90 18.95 0.25
CA PRO A 538 -6.43 18.91 -1.10
C PRO A 538 -7.78 18.18 -1.16
N GLY A 539 -8.83 18.91 -1.50
CA GLY A 539 -10.20 18.37 -1.63
C GLY A 539 -11.11 18.55 -0.41
N GLU A 540 -10.60 19.05 0.72
CA GLU A 540 -11.43 19.36 1.91
C GLU A 540 -11.92 20.83 1.95
N SER A 541 -11.31 21.71 1.12
CA SER A 541 -11.60 23.15 1.07
C SER A 541 -12.83 23.57 0.22
N ALA A 542 -13.64 22.63 -0.29
CA ALA A 542 -14.65 22.86 -1.35
C ALA A 542 -16.10 22.93 -0.83
#